data_AF-A0A537AA75-F1
#
_entry.id   AF-A0A537AA75-F1
#
_cell.length_a   1.000
_cell.length_b   1.000
_cell.length_c   1.000
_cell.angle_alpha   90.00
_cell.angle_beta   90.00
_cell.angle_gamma   90.00
#
_symmetry.space_group_name_H-M   'P 1'
#
loop_
_entity.id
_entity.type
_entity.pdbx_description
1 polymer ?
#
loop_
_entity_poly.entity_id
_entity_poly.type
_entity_poly.pdbx_seq_one_letter_code
_entity_poly.pdbx_strand_id
1 'polypeptide(L)'
;MDAELSEKARGIYKARLYSARLSANGSIDVPARASQEDGTSRYKWGTPKFVLGIADPLGIRAAPGVEVGGRTYAFAPGPGDAATAAGLHAPLAGLSMVKSETLEFSFTLELGGSEAFALAPLGADTALTMRADWPHPSFQGRFLPAKHEISADGFSASWKVSRFAAQGAKSEQISVSFIEPVGLYQMLERASKYGFLFIGLTAAAFMLLELLRRLAIHPVQYALVGLALAIYAIATAACVGLITIYLVRVLKSTALGLAFGAALSALYAMLYALLQSEDYALLGGSLLLFALLAAVMLATRRVDWYRLTAPAEAIKPPAPA
;
A
#
# COMPACT_ATOMS: atom_id res chain seq x y z
N MET A 1 -9.03 -18.72 -9.85
CA MET A 1 -8.61 -17.50 -10.55
C MET A 1 -7.14 -17.35 -10.31
N ASP A 2 -6.37 -17.21 -11.38
CA ASP A 2 -4.95 -16.96 -11.33
C ASP A 2 -4.71 -15.61 -11.99
N ALA A 3 -4.03 -14.71 -11.29
CA ALA A 3 -3.76 -13.35 -11.75
C ALA A 3 -2.26 -13.08 -11.79
N GLU A 4 -1.84 -12.45 -12.86
CA GLU A 4 -0.48 -11.96 -13.06
C GLU A 4 -0.51 -10.44 -13.08
N LEU A 5 0.37 -9.81 -12.31
CA LEU A 5 0.46 -8.36 -12.23
C LEU A 5 1.57 -7.81 -13.12
N SER A 6 1.30 -6.64 -13.69
CA SER A 6 2.24 -5.89 -14.50
C SER A 6 2.14 -4.40 -14.17
N GLU A 7 3.24 -3.68 -14.30
CA GLU A 7 3.28 -2.23 -14.10
C GLU A 7 3.45 -1.51 -15.44
N LYS A 8 2.66 -0.47 -15.68
CA LYS A 8 2.92 0.51 -16.73
C LYS A 8 3.29 1.84 -16.11
N ALA A 9 4.44 2.39 -16.52
CA ALA A 9 4.92 3.67 -16.01
C ALA A 9 4.77 4.79 -17.04
N ARG A 10 4.44 5.99 -16.56
CA ARG A 10 4.56 7.25 -17.30
C ARG A 10 5.28 8.27 -16.42
N GLY A 11 6.58 8.44 -16.65
CA GLY A 11 7.44 9.26 -15.78
C GLY A 11 7.56 8.64 -14.39
N ILE A 12 7.24 9.41 -13.35
CA ILE A 12 7.23 8.94 -11.95
C ILE A 12 5.95 8.18 -11.57
N TYR A 13 4.93 8.18 -12.43
CA TYR A 13 3.65 7.54 -12.17
C TYR A 13 3.69 6.09 -12.63
N LYS A 14 3.25 5.18 -11.76
CA LYS A 14 3.05 3.76 -12.08
C LYS A 14 1.58 3.43 -11.95
N ALA A 15 1.02 2.81 -12.99
CA ALA A 15 -0.29 2.19 -12.97
C ALA A 15 -0.10 0.68 -12.94
N ARG A 16 -0.82 0.00 -12.05
CA ARG A 16 -0.80 -1.45 -11.95
C ARG A 16 -1.92 -2.02 -12.79
N LEU A 17 -1.61 -3.07 -13.50
CA LEU A 17 -2.52 -3.79 -14.35
C LEU A 17 -2.42 -5.26 -13.99
N TYR A 18 -3.54 -5.90 -13.69
CA TYR A 18 -3.57 -7.34 -13.58
C TYR A 18 -4.12 -7.96 -14.87
N SER A 19 -3.67 -9.16 -15.17
CA SER A 19 -4.24 -10.08 -16.15
C SER A 19 -4.69 -11.32 -15.39
N ALA A 20 -5.98 -11.60 -15.38
CA ALA A 20 -6.57 -12.69 -14.63
C ALA A 20 -7.22 -13.72 -15.55
N ARG A 21 -6.90 -14.99 -15.32
CA ARG A 21 -7.63 -16.13 -15.88
C ARG A 21 -8.64 -16.62 -14.84
N LEU A 22 -9.92 -16.45 -15.14
CA LEU A 22 -11.03 -16.95 -14.35
C LEU A 22 -11.55 -18.22 -14.99
N SER A 23 -11.54 -19.32 -14.24
CA SER A 23 -12.27 -20.55 -14.59
C SER A 23 -13.39 -20.72 -13.58
N ALA A 24 -14.62 -20.82 -14.08
CA ALA A 24 -15.82 -20.95 -13.28
C ALA A 24 -16.59 -22.18 -13.72
N ASN A 25 -17.12 -22.90 -12.74
CA ASN A 25 -18.05 -24.01 -12.94
C ASN A 25 -19.13 -23.96 -11.86
N GLY A 26 -20.24 -24.64 -12.10
CA GLY A 26 -21.32 -24.73 -11.14
C GLY A 26 -22.55 -25.38 -11.73
N SER A 27 -23.61 -25.40 -10.95
CA SER A 27 -24.90 -25.93 -11.35
C SER A 27 -26.02 -24.95 -11.01
N ILE A 28 -27.07 -24.98 -11.82
CA ILE A 28 -28.29 -24.20 -11.62
C ILE A 28 -29.46 -25.17 -11.66
N ASP A 29 -30.23 -25.21 -10.58
CA ASP A 29 -31.47 -25.98 -10.56
C ASP A 29 -32.56 -25.20 -11.28
N VAL A 30 -33.04 -25.73 -12.40
CA VAL A 30 -34.16 -25.14 -13.14
C VAL A 30 -35.45 -25.85 -12.74
N PRO A 31 -36.47 -25.12 -12.26
CA PRO A 31 -37.76 -25.71 -11.95
C PRO A 31 -38.49 -26.13 -13.23
N ALA A 32 -39.32 -27.17 -13.15
CA ALA A 32 -40.10 -27.65 -14.29
C ALA A 32 -40.99 -26.53 -14.87
N ARG A 33 -40.93 -26.32 -16.19
CA ARG A 33 -41.73 -25.32 -16.90
C ARG A 33 -43.02 -25.89 -17.50
N ALA A 34 -43.18 -27.22 -17.50
CA ALA A 34 -44.28 -27.92 -18.16
C ALA A 34 -45.68 -27.41 -17.75
N SER A 35 -45.89 -26.98 -16.50
CA SER A 35 -47.20 -26.48 -16.05
C SER A 35 -47.52 -25.03 -16.44
N GLN A 36 -46.63 -24.35 -17.17
CA GLN A 36 -46.79 -22.94 -17.56
C GLN A 36 -46.98 -22.72 -19.08
N GLU A 37 -46.85 -23.78 -19.90
CA GLU A 37 -47.05 -23.75 -21.36
C GLU A 37 -48.00 -24.87 -21.82
N ASP A 38 -49.18 -25.00 -21.22
CA ASP A 38 -50.24 -25.96 -21.63
C ASP A 38 -50.97 -25.57 -22.94
N GLY A 39 -50.30 -24.83 -23.84
CA GLY A 39 -50.86 -24.37 -25.12
C GLY A 39 -51.95 -23.28 -25.04
N THR A 40 -52.49 -23.02 -23.84
CA THR A 40 -53.52 -22.00 -23.56
C THR A 40 -52.95 -20.70 -22.95
N SER A 41 -51.67 -20.69 -22.59
CA SER A 41 -51.01 -19.53 -21.98
C SER A 41 -50.78 -18.41 -23.00
N ARG A 42 -51.13 -17.17 -22.64
CA ARG A 42 -50.78 -15.96 -23.42
C ARG A 42 -49.29 -15.61 -23.34
N TYR A 43 -48.57 -16.18 -22.38
CA TYR A 43 -47.15 -15.95 -22.18
C TYR A 43 -46.36 -17.10 -22.82
N LYS A 44 -45.48 -16.76 -23.75
CA LYS A 44 -44.51 -17.69 -24.34
C LYS A 44 -43.14 -17.37 -23.77
N TRP A 45 -42.44 -18.38 -23.28
CA TRP A 45 -41.07 -18.19 -22.83
C TRP A 45 -40.18 -17.87 -24.03
N GLY A 46 -39.32 -16.85 -23.87
CA GLY A 46 -38.29 -16.54 -24.85
C GLY A 46 -37.15 -17.56 -24.81
N THR A 47 -36.20 -17.41 -25.74
CA THR A 47 -34.96 -18.19 -25.71
C THR A 47 -34.22 -17.94 -24.40
N PRO A 48 -33.88 -18.98 -23.62
CA PRO A 48 -33.10 -18.83 -22.40
C PRO A 48 -31.73 -18.23 -22.69
N LYS A 49 -31.20 -17.47 -21.74
CA LYS A 49 -29.89 -16.81 -21.86
C LYS A 49 -29.07 -17.07 -20.60
N PHE A 50 -27.80 -17.39 -20.79
CA PHE A 50 -26.81 -17.30 -19.72
C PHE A 50 -26.29 -15.86 -19.68
N VAL A 51 -26.29 -15.22 -18.52
CA VAL A 51 -25.91 -13.81 -18.36
C VAL A 51 -24.77 -13.70 -17.37
N LEU A 52 -23.70 -13.00 -17.77
CA LEU A 52 -22.55 -12.71 -16.92
C LEU A 52 -22.38 -11.19 -16.82
N GLY A 53 -22.69 -10.64 -15.66
CA GLY A 53 -22.48 -9.22 -15.37
C GLY A 53 -21.00 -8.91 -15.19
N ILE A 54 -20.50 -7.95 -15.96
CA ILE A 54 -19.12 -7.46 -15.88
C ILE A 54 -19.18 -5.94 -15.82
N ALA A 55 -18.67 -5.37 -14.74
CA ALA A 55 -18.75 -3.93 -14.49
C ALA A 55 -18.03 -3.11 -15.56
N ASP A 56 -16.86 -3.57 -16.00
CA ASP A 56 -16.09 -2.97 -17.08
C ASP A 56 -15.81 -4.01 -18.20
N PRO A 57 -16.63 -4.02 -19.27
CA PRO A 57 -16.43 -4.90 -20.41
C PRO A 57 -15.13 -4.64 -21.19
N LEU A 58 -14.52 -3.46 -21.07
CA LEU A 58 -13.25 -3.15 -21.75
C LEU A 58 -12.10 -4.01 -21.23
N GLY A 59 -12.23 -4.52 -19.99
CA GLY A 59 -11.29 -5.45 -19.41
C GLY A 59 -11.35 -6.86 -20.00
N ILE A 60 -12.36 -7.22 -20.80
CA ILE A 60 -12.50 -8.57 -21.33
C ILE A 60 -11.48 -8.78 -22.46
N ARG A 61 -10.47 -9.62 -22.22
CA ARG A 61 -9.44 -9.97 -23.20
C ARG A 61 -9.84 -11.17 -24.05
N ALA A 62 -10.44 -12.19 -23.44
CA ALA A 62 -10.94 -13.36 -24.14
C ALA A 62 -12.13 -13.99 -23.40
N ALA A 63 -13.16 -14.39 -24.15
CA ALA A 63 -14.36 -15.04 -23.65
C ALA A 63 -14.83 -16.12 -24.65
N PRO A 64 -14.20 -17.31 -24.67
CA PRO A 64 -14.42 -18.33 -25.71
C PRO A 64 -15.86 -18.88 -25.78
N GLY A 65 -16.64 -18.76 -24.70
CA GLY A 65 -18.02 -19.21 -24.61
C GLY A 65 -18.34 -19.80 -23.25
N VAL A 66 -19.58 -20.27 -23.10
CA VAL A 66 -20.06 -21.02 -21.94
C VAL A 66 -20.52 -22.40 -22.38
N GLU A 67 -20.10 -23.42 -21.67
CA GLU A 67 -20.65 -24.75 -21.81
C GLU A 67 -21.82 -24.89 -20.83
N VAL A 68 -23.00 -25.29 -21.33
CA VAL A 68 -24.19 -25.55 -20.52
C VAL A 68 -24.80 -26.86 -20.97
N GLY A 69 -24.99 -27.81 -20.06
CA GLY A 69 -25.58 -29.12 -20.38
C GLY A 69 -24.83 -29.88 -21.48
N GLY A 70 -23.50 -29.79 -21.51
CA GLY A 70 -22.63 -30.44 -22.51
C GLY A 70 -22.63 -29.80 -23.90
N ARG A 71 -23.21 -28.59 -24.05
CA ARG A 71 -23.20 -27.82 -25.30
C ARG A 71 -22.51 -26.48 -25.11
N THR A 72 -21.64 -26.12 -26.04
CA THR A 72 -20.98 -24.81 -26.04
C THR A 72 -21.83 -23.75 -26.72
N TYR A 73 -22.02 -22.63 -26.03
CA TYR A 73 -22.71 -21.44 -26.52
C TYR A 73 -21.75 -20.26 -26.55
N ALA A 74 -21.73 -19.53 -27.68
CA ALA A 74 -20.88 -18.36 -27.83
C ALA A 74 -21.41 -17.18 -27.00
N PHE A 75 -20.51 -16.44 -26.36
CA PHE A 75 -20.85 -15.17 -25.73
C PHE A 75 -21.07 -14.09 -26.78
N ALA A 76 -22.11 -13.29 -26.58
CA ALA A 76 -22.38 -12.05 -27.27
C ALA A 76 -22.22 -10.86 -26.29
N PRO A 77 -21.74 -9.70 -26.76
CA PRO A 77 -21.62 -8.51 -25.93
C PRO A 77 -22.99 -7.97 -25.52
N GLY A 78 -23.05 -7.33 -24.36
CA GLY A 78 -24.23 -6.66 -23.85
C GLY A 78 -24.82 -7.36 -22.63
N PRO A 79 -25.63 -6.63 -21.83
CA PRO A 79 -26.05 -7.06 -20.50
C PRO A 79 -26.95 -8.31 -20.50
N GLY A 80 -27.59 -8.64 -21.62
CA GLY A 80 -28.44 -9.84 -21.77
C GLY A 80 -29.77 -9.81 -21.01
N ASP A 81 -29.86 -9.03 -19.93
CA ASP A 81 -31.00 -8.87 -19.03
C ASP A 81 -31.04 -7.47 -18.41
N ALA A 82 -32.23 -6.96 -18.08
CA ALA A 82 -32.42 -5.62 -17.52
C ALA A 82 -31.84 -5.46 -16.11
N ALA A 83 -31.68 -6.55 -15.36
CA ALA A 83 -31.05 -6.53 -14.06
C ALA A 83 -29.55 -6.25 -14.16
N THR A 84 -28.90 -6.42 -15.31
CA THR A 84 -27.45 -6.26 -15.48
C THR A 84 -27.14 -4.98 -16.25
N ALA A 85 -26.20 -4.16 -15.77
CA ALA A 85 -25.86 -2.89 -16.44
C ALA A 85 -24.97 -3.11 -17.67
N ALA A 86 -24.00 -4.01 -17.58
CA ALA A 86 -23.05 -4.34 -18.64
C ALA A 86 -22.52 -5.76 -18.47
N GLY A 87 -22.00 -6.35 -19.55
CA GLY A 87 -21.38 -7.67 -19.51
C GLY A 87 -21.55 -8.47 -20.80
N LEU A 88 -21.65 -9.78 -20.62
CA LEU A 88 -21.79 -10.78 -21.67
C LEU A 88 -23.06 -11.59 -21.48
N HIS A 89 -23.61 -12.11 -22.57
CA HIS A 89 -24.67 -13.10 -22.51
C HIS A 89 -24.53 -14.14 -23.62
N ALA A 90 -25.03 -15.34 -23.39
CA ALA A 90 -25.07 -16.41 -24.39
C ALA A 90 -26.51 -16.91 -24.55
N PRO A 91 -27.14 -16.73 -25.72
CA PRO A 91 -28.44 -17.34 -26.01
C PRO A 91 -28.31 -18.87 -26.04
N LEU A 92 -29.02 -19.56 -25.15
CA LEU A 92 -29.03 -21.01 -25.01
C LEU A 92 -30.06 -21.65 -25.96
N ALA A 93 -29.93 -21.35 -27.25
CA ALA A 93 -30.85 -21.85 -28.28
C ALA A 93 -30.87 -23.39 -28.30
N GLY A 94 -32.06 -23.98 -28.39
CA GLY A 94 -32.22 -25.44 -28.44
C GLY A 94 -32.01 -26.17 -27.11
N LEU A 95 -31.88 -25.45 -25.99
CA LEU A 95 -31.97 -26.02 -24.65
C LEU A 95 -33.44 -26.18 -24.26
N SER A 96 -33.87 -27.41 -23.96
CA SER A 96 -35.28 -27.75 -23.68
C SER A 96 -35.50 -27.98 -22.19
N MET A 97 -35.96 -26.96 -21.46
CA MET A 97 -36.19 -27.02 -20.00
C MET A 97 -37.64 -27.42 -19.65
N VAL A 98 -38.16 -28.45 -20.31
CA VAL A 98 -39.55 -28.90 -20.10
C VAL A 98 -39.69 -29.57 -18.73
N LYS A 99 -38.68 -30.33 -18.30
CA LYS A 99 -38.64 -30.99 -16.98
C LYS A 99 -37.73 -30.21 -16.03
N SER A 100 -37.92 -30.42 -14.73
CA SER A 100 -36.97 -29.92 -13.74
C SER A 100 -35.65 -30.64 -13.94
N GLU A 101 -34.59 -29.87 -14.10
CA GLU A 101 -33.25 -30.40 -14.34
C GLU A 101 -32.19 -29.49 -13.73
N THR A 102 -31.11 -30.10 -13.27
CA THR A 102 -29.92 -29.40 -12.80
C THR A 102 -29.02 -29.18 -14.02
N LEU A 103 -28.84 -27.91 -14.40
CA LEU A 103 -27.98 -27.53 -15.51
C LEU A 103 -26.57 -27.24 -14.98
N GLU A 104 -25.62 -28.07 -15.37
CA GLU A 104 -24.20 -27.76 -15.16
C GLU A 104 -23.73 -26.73 -16.18
N PHE A 105 -22.90 -25.80 -15.72
CA PHE A 105 -22.24 -24.83 -16.57
C PHE A 105 -20.75 -24.73 -16.25
N SER A 106 -19.96 -24.40 -17.28
CA SER A 106 -18.58 -23.99 -17.10
C SER A 106 -18.15 -22.98 -18.15
N PHE A 107 -17.31 -22.04 -17.76
CA PHE A 107 -16.69 -21.08 -18.67
C PHE A 107 -15.31 -20.67 -18.18
N THR A 108 -14.51 -20.16 -19.13
CA THR A 108 -13.25 -19.49 -18.82
C THR A 108 -13.32 -18.07 -19.37
N LEU A 109 -12.72 -17.13 -18.65
CA LEU A 109 -12.66 -15.72 -19.00
C LEU A 109 -11.26 -15.19 -18.72
N GLU A 110 -10.72 -14.43 -19.67
CA GLU A 110 -9.48 -13.67 -19.47
C GLU A 110 -9.84 -12.20 -19.29
N LEU A 111 -9.49 -11.66 -18.12
CA LEU A 111 -9.81 -10.29 -17.70
C LEU A 111 -8.54 -9.49 -17.49
N GLY A 112 -8.56 -8.22 -17.89
CA GLY A 112 -7.59 -7.21 -17.49
C GLY A 112 -8.27 -6.16 -16.63
N GLY A 113 -7.60 -5.68 -15.59
CA GLY A 113 -8.08 -4.57 -14.77
C GLY A 113 -6.94 -3.83 -14.10
N SER A 114 -7.24 -2.73 -13.40
CA SER A 114 -6.20 -1.83 -12.86
C SER A 114 -6.33 -1.46 -11.38
N GLU A 115 -7.46 -1.76 -10.74
CA GLU A 115 -7.72 -1.32 -9.36
C GLU A 115 -7.96 -2.49 -8.42
N ALA A 116 -9.08 -3.18 -8.63
CA ALA A 116 -9.51 -4.28 -7.82
C ALA A 116 -10.19 -5.34 -8.67
N PHE A 117 -10.03 -6.60 -8.27
CA PHE A 117 -10.92 -7.66 -8.70
C PHE A 117 -12.07 -7.75 -7.69
N ALA A 118 -13.31 -7.81 -8.18
CA ALA A 118 -14.48 -7.98 -7.34
C ALA A 118 -15.43 -9.04 -7.91
N LEU A 119 -16.02 -9.83 -7.03
CA LEU A 119 -16.98 -10.88 -7.37
C LEU A 119 -18.18 -10.81 -6.44
N ALA A 120 -19.38 -10.69 -7.02
CA ALA A 120 -20.64 -10.83 -6.32
C ALA A 120 -21.03 -12.33 -6.26
N PRO A 121 -21.11 -12.96 -5.07
CA PRO A 121 -21.52 -14.34 -4.92
C PRO A 121 -23.05 -14.44 -5.05
N LEU A 122 -23.52 -14.61 -6.29
CA LEU A 122 -24.96 -14.73 -6.58
C LEU A 122 -25.50 -16.16 -6.35
N GLY A 123 -24.60 -17.15 -6.28
CA GLY A 123 -24.97 -18.55 -6.08
C GLY A 123 -25.31 -18.84 -4.62
N ALA A 124 -26.15 -19.86 -4.41
CA ALA A 124 -26.50 -20.34 -3.09
C ALA A 124 -25.26 -20.83 -2.30
N ASP A 125 -24.24 -21.34 -2.98
CA ASP A 125 -22.95 -21.64 -2.39
C ASP A 125 -21.88 -21.20 -3.39
N THR A 126 -21.02 -20.27 -2.98
CA THR A 126 -19.94 -19.73 -3.82
C THR A 126 -18.60 -19.99 -3.17
N ALA A 127 -17.74 -20.72 -3.86
CA ALA A 127 -16.35 -20.91 -3.49
C ALA A 127 -15.45 -20.18 -4.49
N LEU A 128 -14.53 -19.36 -3.98
CA LEU A 128 -13.55 -18.65 -4.79
C LEU A 128 -12.16 -18.99 -4.27
N THR A 129 -11.28 -19.42 -5.16
CA THR A 129 -9.85 -19.53 -4.91
C THR A 129 -9.12 -18.58 -5.84
N MET A 130 -8.26 -17.75 -5.26
CA MET A 130 -7.47 -16.78 -5.99
C MET A 130 -5.99 -16.97 -5.69
N ARG A 131 -5.16 -16.84 -6.73
CA ARG A 131 -3.71 -16.77 -6.64
C ARG A 131 -3.23 -15.57 -7.44
N ALA A 132 -2.24 -14.87 -6.93
CA ALA A 132 -1.54 -13.87 -7.71
C ALA A 132 -0.06 -13.78 -7.32
N ASP A 133 0.77 -13.37 -8.27
CA ASP A 133 2.22 -13.16 -8.16
C ASP A 133 2.59 -11.83 -7.48
N TRP A 134 1.74 -11.33 -6.57
CA TRP A 134 1.91 -10.03 -5.92
C TRP A 134 1.90 -10.11 -4.39
N PRO A 135 2.94 -9.69 -3.67
CA PRO A 135 3.07 -9.93 -2.22
C PRO A 135 2.19 -9.04 -1.33
N HIS A 136 1.46 -8.07 -1.88
CA HIS A 136 0.70 -7.08 -1.09
C HIS A 136 -0.79 -7.03 -1.48
N PRO A 137 -1.57 -8.06 -1.14
CA PRO A 137 -3.03 -8.02 -1.31
C PRO A 137 -3.69 -7.15 -0.24
N SER A 138 -4.69 -6.37 -0.65
CA SER A 138 -5.67 -5.75 0.24
C SER A 138 -6.99 -6.47 0.07
N PHE A 139 -7.36 -7.30 1.04
CA PHE A 139 -8.68 -7.94 1.08
C PHE A 139 -9.75 -6.94 1.53
N GLN A 140 -10.76 -6.73 0.70
CA GLN A 140 -11.81 -5.75 0.89
C GLN A 140 -13.20 -6.37 0.62
N GLY A 141 -14.24 -5.57 0.80
CA GLY A 141 -15.62 -5.99 0.64
C GLY A 141 -16.20 -6.65 1.89
N ARG A 142 -17.39 -7.23 1.75
CA ARG A 142 -18.15 -7.79 2.87
C ARG A 142 -17.58 -9.13 3.35
N PHE A 143 -16.96 -9.89 2.45
CA PHE A 143 -16.49 -11.24 2.70
C PHE A 143 -14.97 -11.31 2.66
N LEU A 144 -14.34 -11.45 3.83
CA LEU A 144 -12.91 -11.69 3.96
C LEU A 144 -12.56 -13.17 3.68
N PRO A 145 -11.33 -13.47 3.25
CA PRO A 145 -10.92 -14.84 2.95
C PRO A 145 -10.96 -15.71 4.20
N ALA A 146 -11.47 -16.94 4.05
CA ALA A 146 -11.48 -17.94 5.12
C ALA A 146 -10.07 -18.47 5.41
N LYS A 147 -9.22 -18.55 4.38
CA LYS A 147 -7.78 -18.84 4.49
C LYS A 147 -7.01 -17.98 3.51
N HIS A 148 -5.87 -17.47 3.93
CA HIS A 148 -4.92 -16.77 3.06
C HIS A 148 -3.48 -17.07 3.47
N GLU A 149 -2.59 -17.09 2.50
CA GLU A 149 -1.14 -17.19 2.66
C GLU A 149 -0.49 -16.13 1.77
N ILE A 150 0.43 -15.37 2.33
CA ILE A 150 1.16 -14.29 1.66
C ILE A 150 2.64 -14.58 1.80
N SER A 151 3.36 -14.61 0.67
CA SER A 151 4.80 -14.77 0.59
C SER A 151 5.42 -13.62 -0.22
N ALA A 152 6.75 -13.60 -0.33
CA ALA A 152 7.45 -12.62 -1.16
C ALA A 152 7.14 -12.78 -2.67
N ASP A 153 6.78 -13.99 -3.09
CA ASP A 153 6.50 -14.32 -4.51
C ASP A 153 5.03 -14.11 -4.89
N GLY A 154 4.15 -13.86 -3.91
CA GLY A 154 2.73 -13.67 -4.18
C GLY A 154 1.80 -14.03 -3.03
N PHE A 155 0.53 -14.30 -3.34
CA PHE A 155 -0.43 -14.78 -2.36
C PHE A 155 -1.40 -15.80 -2.93
N SER A 156 -1.97 -16.60 -2.02
CA SER A 156 -3.14 -17.42 -2.28
C SER A 156 -4.21 -17.16 -1.23
N ALA A 157 -5.46 -17.05 -1.66
CA ALA A 157 -6.59 -16.83 -0.77
C ALA A 157 -7.81 -17.63 -1.22
N SER A 158 -8.62 -18.05 -0.25
CA SER A 158 -9.83 -18.83 -0.48
C SER A 158 -11.00 -18.27 0.31
N TRP A 159 -12.16 -18.17 -0.35
CA TRP A 159 -13.42 -17.73 0.19
C TRP A 159 -14.45 -18.84 0.05
N LYS A 160 -15.34 -18.93 1.03
CA LYS A 160 -16.54 -19.75 0.97
C LYS A 160 -17.71 -18.93 1.48
N VAL A 161 -18.63 -18.59 0.59
CA VAL A 161 -19.83 -17.82 0.91
C VAL A 161 -21.03 -18.74 0.74
N SER A 162 -21.80 -18.92 1.82
CA SER A 162 -23.03 -19.73 1.79
C SER A 162 -24.26 -18.85 1.61
N ARG A 163 -25.39 -19.47 1.27
CA ARG A 163 -26.71 -18.84 1.08
C ARG A 163 -27.21 -18.08 2.30
N PHE A 164 -26.70 -18.40 3.49
CA PHE A 164 -27.06 -17.70 4.72
C PHE A 164 -26.30 -16.38 4.87
N ALA A 165 -25.15 -16.27 4.21
CA ALA A 165 -24.28 -15.10 4.25
C ALA A 165 -24.49 -14.17 3.05
N ALA A 166 -24.73 -14.74 1.86
CA ALA A 166 -25.06 -14.01 0.65
C ALA A 166 -26.58 -13.79 0.57
N GLN A 167 -27.02 -12.54 0.71
CA GLN A 167 -28.44 -12.19 0.50
C GLN A 167 -28.76 -11.89 -0.98
N GLY A 168 -27.87 -12.29 -1.90
CA GLY A 168 -28.04 -12.08 -3.35
C GLY A 168 -27.96 -10.61 -3.78
N ALA A 169 -27.58 -9.71 -2.88
CA ALA A 169 -27.45 -8.29 -3.20
C ALA A 169 -26.13 -8.02 -3.94
N LYS A 170 -26.21 -7.27 -5.04
CA LYS A 170 -25.04 -6.86 -5.84
C LYS A 170 -23.99 -6.07 -5.04
N SER A 171 -24.36 -5.50 -3.90
CA SER A 171 -23.47 -4.76 -3.00
C SER A 171 -22.61 -5.66 -2.10
N GLU A 172 -22.96 -6.95 -1.97
CA GLU A 172 -22.23 -7.89 -1.12
C GLU A 172 -21.14 -8.58 -1.93
N GLN A 173 -19.98 -7.95 -2.07
CA GLN A 173 -18.90 -8.44 -2.93
C GLN A 173 -17.71 -8.95 -2.13
N ILE A 174 -17.04 -9.96 -2.67
CA ILE A 174 -15.64 -10.26 -2.38
C ILE A 174 -14.81 -9.28 -3.21
N SER A 175 -13.86 -8.57 -2.62
CA SER A 175 -13.00 -7.66 -3.36
C SER A 175 -11.53 -7.82 -2.93
N VAL A 176 -10.62 -7.77 -3.90
CA VAL A 176 -9.19 -7.75 -3.65
C VAL A 176 -8.54 -6.67 -4.49
N SER A 177 -7.86 -5.74 -3.83
CA SER A 177 -7.05 -4.69 -4.46
C SER A 177 -5.57 -5.01 -4.31
N PHE A 178 -4.76 -4.57 -5.26
CA PHE A 178 -3.32 -4.84 -5.29
C PHE A 178 -2.54 -3.57 -4.91
N ILE A 179 -2.29 -3.39 -3.62
CA ILE A 179 -1.73 -2.14 -3.08
C ILE A 179 -0.20 -2.12 -3.12
N GLU A 180 0.39 -0.93 -3.21
CA GLU A 180 1.80 -0.71 -2.89
C GLU A 180 1.85 -0.24 -1.43
N PRO A 181 2.64 -0.89 -0.56
CA PRO A 181 2.72 -0.46 0.83
C PRO A 181 3.17 1.00 0.92
N VAL A 182 4.21 1.38 0.16
CA VAL A 182 4.81 2.72 0.25
C VAL A 182 4.84 3.45 -1.09
N GLY A 183 3.79 4.22 -1.38
CA GLY A 183 3.82 5.16 -2.50
C GLY A 183 4.82 6.30 -2.25
N LEU A 184 5.48 6.79 -3.30
CA LEU A 184 6.39 7.95 -3.25
C LEU A 184 5.81 9.15 -2.50
N TYR A 185 4.49 9.36 -2.60
CA TYR A 185 3.77 10.43 -1.91
C TYR A 185 3.75 10.26 -0.39
N GLN A 186 3.53 9.04 0.11
CA GLN A 186 3.56 8.77 1.55
C GLN A 186 4.98 8.90 2.11
N MET A 187 6.01 8.55 1.31
CA MET A 187 7.41 8.81 1.68
C MET A 187 7.70 10.32 1.74
N LEU A 188 7.25 11.09 0.74
CA LEU A 188 7.41 12.55 0.68
C LEU A 188 6.67 13.26 1.82
N GLU A 189 5.46 12.81 2.16
CA GLU A 189 4.67 13.36 3.26
C GLU A 189 5.35 13.10 4.62
N ARG A 190 5.84 11.87 4.85
CA ARG A 190 6.64 11.51 6.03
C ARG A 190 7.93 12.32 6.09
N ALA A 191 8.65 12.43 4.97
CA ALA A 191 9.88 13.22 4.86
C ALA A 191 9.65 14.70 5.17
N SER A 192 8.57 15.29 4.67
CA SER A 192 8.21 16.68 4.92
C SER A 192 7.81 16.92 6.38
N LYS A 193 6.94 16.07 6.94
CA LYS A 193 6.48 16.18 8.33
C LYS A 193 7.62 16.00 9.34
N TYR A 194 8.50 15.03 9.12
CA TYR A 194 9.60 14.74 10.05
C TYR A 194 10.89 15.52 9.73
N GLY A 195 11.03 16.09 8.53
CA GLY A 195 12.22 16.83 8.10
C GLY A 195 12.62 17.98 9.04
N PHE A 196 11.63 18.70 9.58
CA PHE A 196 11.86 19.79 10.54
C PHE A 196 12.49 19.31 11.85
N LEU A 197 12.13 18.12 12.33
CA LEU A 197 12.72 17.54 13.53
C LEU A 197 14.22 17.32 13.35
N PHE A 198 14.64 16.82 12.18
CA PHE A 198 16.04 16.53 11.90
C PHE A 198 16.91 17.78 11.75
N ILE A 199 16.38 18.82 11.11
CA ILE A 199 17.04 20.13 11.03
C ILE A 199 17.20 20.70 12.45
N GLY A 200 16.14 20.68 13.25
CA GLY A 200 16.15 21.19 14.62
C GLY A 200 17.11 20.44 15.54
N LEU A 201 17.13 19.11 15.46
CA LEU A 201 18.00 18.25 16.27
C LEU A 201 19.49 18.45 15.94
N THR A 202 19.80 18.56 14.65
CA THR A 202 21.17 18.82 14.19
C THR A 202 21.63 20.20 14.66
N ALA A 203 20.79 21.22 14.48
CA ALA A 203 21.07 22.58 14.97
C ALA A 203 21.25 22.62 16.49
N ALA A 204 20.39 21.92 17.25
CA ALA A 204 20.49 21.82 18.70
C ALA A 204 21.79 21.14 19.15
N ALA A 205 22.22 20.07 18.48
CA ALA A 205 23.49 19.39 18.80
C ALA A 205 24.71 20.32 18.60
N PHE A 206 24.72 21.11 17.53
CA PHE A 206 25.76 22.12 17.29
C PHE A 206 25.70 23.26 18.30
N MET A 207 24.50 23.78 18.59
CA MET A 207 24.29 24.84 19.58
C MET A 207 24.73 24.41 20.99
N LEU A 208 24.48 23.15 21.34
CA LEU A 208 24.90 22.57 22.61
C LEU A 208 26.44 22.41 22.66
N LEU A 209 27.08 22.04 21.55
CA LEU A 209 28.54 21.98 21.43
C LEU A 209 29.20 23.36 21.49
N GLU A 210 28.58 24.38 20.89
CA GLU A 210 28.98 25.79 20.99
C GLU A 210 28.93 26.26 22.45
N LEU A 211 27.83 25.97 23.15
CA LEU A 211 27.63 26.37 24.54
C LEU A 211 28.64 25.71 25.50
N LEU A 212 29.00 24.45 25.24
CA LEU A 212 30.01 23.74 26.01
C LEU A 212 31.45 24.23 25.76
N ARG A 213 31.75 24.81 24.59
CA ARG A 213 33.14 25.12 24.18
C ARG A 213 33.47 26.59 23.94
N ARG A 214 32.50 27.52 24.08
CA ARG A 214 32.71 28.98 23.90
C ARG A 214 33.40 29.34 22.58
N LEU A 215 33.07 28.64 21.50
CA LEU A 215 33.54 28.96 20.15
C LEU A 215 32.42 29.65 19.39
N ALA A 216 32.59 30.93 19.07
CA ALA A 216 31.63 31.70 18.29
C ALA A 216 31.65 31.23 16.82
N ILE A 217 30.57 30.60 16.37
CA ILE A 217 30.37 30.18 14.98
C ILE A 217 29.42 31.20 14.31
N HIS A 218 29.73 31.62 13.08
CA HIS A 218 29.02 32.72 12.43
C HIS A 218 27.59 32.31 11.99
N PRO A 219 26.53 33.11 12.24
CA PRO A 219 25.12 32.75 11.98
C PRO A 219 24.80 32.29 10.55
N VAL A 220 25.49 32.86 9.55
CA VAL A 220 25.38 32.48 8.12
C VAL A 220 25.71 31.00 7.87
N GLN A 221 26.57 30.41 8.68
CA GLN A 221 27.01 29.02 8.52
C GLN A 221 25.91 28.03 8.94
N TYR A 222 25.06 28.40 9.90
CA TYR A 222 23.88 27.63 10.29
C TYR A 222 22.82 27.59 9.19
N ALA A 223 22.59 28.72 8.52
CA ALA A 223 21.67 28.80 7.39
C ALA A 223 22.14 27.97 6.19
N LEU A 224 23.45 27.99 5.90
CA LEU A 224 24.05 27.20 4.81
C LEU A 224 24.01 25.69 5.09
N VAL A 225 24.22 25.25 6.33
CA VAL A 225 24.07 23.85 6.73
C VAL A 225 22.61 23.41 6.62
N GLY A 226 21.65 24.24 7.07
CA GLY A 226 20.23 23.96 6.93
C GLY A 226 19.77 23.85 5.47
N LEU A 227 20.30 24.70 4.58
CA LEU A 227 20.02 24.65 3.15
C LEU A 227 20.63 23.42 2.47
N ALA A 228 21.84 23.02 2.87
CA ALA A 228 22.54 21.86 2.32
C ALA A 228 21.88 20.53 2.71
N LEU A 229 21.25 20.47 3.89
CA LEU A 229 20.46 19.33 4.36
C LEU A 229 19.18 19.09 3.54
N ALA A 230 18.73 20.07 2.75
CA ALA A 230 17.52 19.97 1.96
C ALA A 230 17.71 19.28 0.59
N ILE A 231 18.94 18.97 0.17
CA ILE A 231 19.23 18.42 -1.16
C ILE A 231 19.71 16.96 -1.03
N TYR A 232 19.12 16.07 -1.83
CA TYR A 232 19.00 14.63 -1.54
C TYR A 232 20.28 13.79 -1.82
N ALA A 233 20.48 12.75 -1.01
CA ALA A 233 21.40 11.59 -1.08
C ALA A 233 22.90 11.85 -1.38
N ILE A 234 23.23 12.39 -2.55
CA ILE A 234 24.61 12.76 -2.92
C ILE A 234 25.07 13.96 -2.08
N ALA A 235 24.16 14.90 -1.83
CA ALA A 235 24.39 16.00 -0.92
C ALA A 235 24.45 15.54 0.55
N THR A 236 23.80 14.43 0.94
CA THR A 236 23.94 13.86 2.30
C THR A 236 25.34 13.31 2.53
N ALA A 237 25.89 12.53 1.59
CA ALA A 237 27.26 12.03 1.68
C ALA A 237 28.30 13.17 1.63
N ALA A 238 28.09 14.16 0.75
CA ALA A 238 28.94 15.35 0.68
C ALA A 238 28.84 16.23 1.94
N CYS A 239 27.64 16.39 2.52
CA CYS A 239 27.43 17.12 3.78
C CYS A 239 28.10 16.44 4.95
N VAL A 240 27.88 15.14 5.12
CA VAL A 240 28.52 14.37 6.21
C VAL A 240 30.04 14.44 6.07
N GLY A 241 30.58 14.32 4.86
CA GLY A 241 32.01 14.49 4.60
C GLY A 241 32.52 15.89 4.96
N LEU A 242 31.83 16.94 4.49
CA LEU A 242 32.22 18.34 4.75
C LEU A 242 32.15 18.69 6.24
N ILE A 243 31.08 18.27 6.93
CA ILE A 243 30.89 18.46 8.38
C ILE A 243 31.97 17.72 9.17
N THR A 244 32.29 16.48 8.78
CA THR A 244 33.34 15.69 9.44
C THR A 244 34.72 16.36 9.29
N ILE A 245 35.08 16.79 8.07
CA ILE A 245 36.34 17.49 7.80
C ILE A 245 36.43 18.81 8.58
N TYR A 246 35.33 19.55 8.65
CA TYR A 246 35.25 20.80 9.40
C TYR A 246 35.44 20.56 10.91
N LEU A 247 34.73 19.58 11.49
CA LEU A 247 34.82 19.25 12.92
C LEU A 247 36.21 18.76 13.32
N VAL A 248 36.88 17.96 12.48
CA VAL A 248 38.27 17.54 12.72
C VAL A 248 39.20 18.75 12.87
N ARG A 249 39.03 19.77 12.03
CA ARG A 249 39.84 21.00 12.07
C ARG A 249 39.47 21.93 13.23
N VAL A 250 38.19 22.08 13.54
CA VAL A 250 37.71 22.96 14.63
C VAL A 250 38.03 22.38 16.01
N LEU A 251 37.85 21.08 16.21
CA LEU A 251 38.15 20.42 17.50
C LEU A 251 39.65 20.14 17.69
N LYS A 252 40.49 20.39 16.66
CA LYS A 252 41.92 20.07 16.62
C LYS A 252 42.23 18.62 17.01
N SER A 253 41.29 17.70 16.80
CA SER A 253 41.39 16.29 17.17
C SER A 253 40.65 15.44 16.14
N THR A 254 41.41 14.58 15.46
CA THR A 254 40.90 13.67 14.42
C THR A 254 39.95 12.63 14.98
N ALA A 255 40.26 12.05 16.13
CA ALA A 255 39.43 11.01 16.78
C ALA A 255 38.03 11.53 17.15
N LEU A 256 37.94 12.75 17.71
CA LEU A 256 36.67 13.37 18.07
C LEU A 256 35.83 13.79 16.86
N GLY A 257 36.47 14.33 15.81
CA GLY A 257 35.77 14.68 14.58
C GLY A 257 35.20 13.46 13.84
N LEU A 258 35.96 12.35 13.79
CA LEU A 258 35.51 11.10 13.18
C LEU A 258 34.40 10.42 14.00
N ALA A 259 34.48 10.46 15.33
CA ALA A 259 33.41 9.97 16.20
C ALA A 259 32.09 10.74 15.99
N PHE A 260 32.16 12.05 15.80
CA PHE A 260 30.99 12.88 15.49
C PHE A 260 30.41 12.59 14.10
N GLY A 261 31.28 12.45 13.09
CA GLY A 261 30.87 12.05 11.75
C GLY A 261 30.16 10.69 11.74
N ALA A 262 30.70 9.71 12.46
CA ALA A 262 30.10 8.39 12.61
C ALA A 262 28.74 8.44 13.33
N ALA A 263 28.62 9.22 14.40
CA ALA A 263 27.35 9.42 15.10
C ALA A 263 26.28 10.07 14.20
N LEU A 264 26.69 11.07 13.39
CA LEU A 264 25.81 11.72 12.42
C LEU A 264 25.39 10.76 11.30
N SER A 265 26.32 9.97 10.75
CA SER A 265 26.01 8.92 9.77
C SER A 265 25.03 7.89 10.33
N ALA A 266 25.23 7.43 11.57
CA ALA A 266 24.33 6.49 12.23
C ALA A 266 22.93 7.08 12.40
N LEU A 267 22.82 8.37 12.75
CA LEU A 267 21.54 9.09 12.84
C LEU A 267 20.82 9.12 11.47
N TYR A 268 21.53 9.46 10.39
CA TYR A 268 20.96 9.49 9.04
C TYR A 268 20.59 8.10 8.51
N ALA A 269 21.40 7.08 8.80
CA ALA A 269 21.10 5.70 8.42
C ALA A 269 19.86 5.17 9.14
N MET A 270 19.72 5.46 10.43
CA MET A 270 18.55 5.10 11.23
C MET A 270 17.29 5.84 10.73
N LEU A 271 17.42 7.12 10.35
CA LEU A 271 16.34 7.90 9.74
C LEU A 271 15.86 7.28 8.43
N TYR A 272 16.80 6.87 7.56
CA TYR A 272 16.47 6.19 6.32
C TYR A 272 15.72 4.88 6.57
N ALA A 273 16.19 4.08 7.52
CA ALA A 273 15.50 2.85 7.94
C ALA A 273 14.09 3.14 8.48
N LEU A 274 13.90 4.24 9.21
CA LEU A 274 12.60 4.68 9.71
C LEU A 274 11.63 5.11 8.60
N LEU A 275 12.15 5.77 7.55
CA LEU A 275 11.37 6.15 6.38
C LEU A 275 10.92 4.93 5.56
N GLN A 276 11.74 3.88 5.54
CA GLN A 276 11.46 2.64 4.83
C GLN A 276 10.55 1.68 5.62
N SER A 277 10.55 1.78 6.96
CA SER A 277 9.73 0.94 7.83
C SER A 277 8.32 1.53 8.02
N GLU A 278 7.30 0.75 7.72
CA GLU A 278 5.90 1.15 7.94
C GLU A 278 5.43 0.87 9.37
N ASP A 279 5.68 -0.34 9.87
CA ASP A 279 5.10 -0.81 11.13
C ASP A 279 5.85 -0.30 12.37
N TYR A 280 7.14 0.02 12.22
CA TYR A 280 8.01 0.35 13.36
C TYR A 280 8.44 1.82 13.39
N ALA A 281 7.85 2.68 12.56
CA ALA A 281 8.23 4.10 12.49
C ALA A 281 8.10 4.81 13.85
N LEU A 282 7.03 4.52 14.61
CA LEU A 282 6.79 5.14 15.91
C LEU A 282 7.74 4.60 16.99
N LEU A 283 8.01 3.29 16.96
CA LEU A 283 8.92 2.62 17.90
C LEU A 283 10.38 3.04 17.65
N GLY A 284 10.82 3.00 16.39
CA GLY A 284 12.17 3.41 16.02
C GLY A 284 12.40 4.89 16.28
N GLY A 285 11.41 5.74 16.02
CA GLY A 285 11.49 7.19 16.28
C GLY A 285 11.61 7.52 17.76
N SER A 286 10.80 6.87 18.61
CA SER A 286 10.84 7.07 20.07
C SER A 286 12.13 6.55 20.70
N LEU A 287 12.64 5.39 20.25
CA LEU A 287 13.94 4.87 20.69
C LEU A 287 15.10 5.79 20.28
N LEU A 288 15.08 6.32 19.06
CA LEU A 288 16.07 7.29 18.59
C LEU A 288 16.05 8.58 19.42
N LEU A 289 14.86 9.13 19.68
CA LEU A 289 14.71 10.33 20.49
C LEU A 289 15.21 10.09 21.93
N PHE A 290 14.87 8.93 22.50
CA PHE A 290 15.33 8.53 23.82
C PHE A 290 16.85 8.40 23.89
N ALA A 291 17.47 7.70 22.92
CA ALA A 291 18.91 7.53 22.86
C ALA A 291 19.65 8.87 22.74
N LEU A 292 19.12 9.78 21.92
CA LEU A 292 19.71 11.10 21.73
C LEU A 292 19.56 11.97 22.98
N LEU A 293 18.39 11.96 23.62
CA LEU A 293 18.18 12.65 24.89
C LEU A 293 19.12 12.11 25.97
N ALA A 294 19.27 10.79 26.08
CA ALA A 294 20.20 10.16 27.01
C ALA A 294 21.66 10.57 26.74
N ALA A 295 22.08 10.61 25.47
CA ALA A 295 23.42 11.06 25.09
C ALA A 295 23.65 12.53 25.48
N VAL A 296 22.68 13.42 25.23
CA VAL A 296 22.75 14.83 25.63
C VAL A 296 22.82 14.97 27.16
N MET A 297 22.01 14.23 27.91
CA MET A 297 22.03 14.25 29.38
C MET A 297 23.38 13.77 29.92
N LEU A 298 23.95 12.71 29.36
CA LEU A 298 25.26 12.20 29.75
C LEU A 298 26.39 13.17 29.41
N ALA A 299 26.33 13.81 28.24
CA ALA A 299 27.34 14.78 27.80
C ALA A 299 27.31 16.08 28.61
N THR A 300 26.11 16.54 28.99
CA THR A 300 25.92 17.78 29.79
C THR A 300 26.14 17.57 31.29
N ARG A 301 26.30 16.32 31.76
CA ARG A 301 26.48 15.97 33.18
C ARG A 301 27.60 16.74 33.89
N ARG A 302 28.65 17.16 33.18
CA ARG A 302 29.81 17.86 33.75
C ARG A 302 29.84 19.37 33.46
N VAL A 303 28.74 19.92 32.95
CA VAL A 303 28.66 21.34 32.56
C VAL A 303 28.17 22.16 33.76
N ASP A 304 29.01 23.08 34.24
CA ASP A 304 28.67 24.04 35.29
C ASP A 304 27.86 25.21 34.72
N TRP A 305 26.54 25.02 34.60
CA TRP A 305 25.61 26.04 34.09
C TRP A 305 25.62 27.36 34.90
N TYR A 306 25.89 27.28 36.20
CA TYR A 306 25.93 28.43 37.10
C TYR A 306 27.17 29.31 36.91
N ARG A 307 28.30 28.77 36.43
CA ARG A 307 29.50 29.57 36.13
C ARG A 307 29.40 30.36 34.83
N LEU A 308 28.48 29.99 33.95
CA LEU A 308 28.24 30.66 32.67
C LEU A 308 27.28 31.86 32.79
N THR A 309 26.51 31.92 33.87
CA THR A 309 25.49 32.96 34.13
C THR A 309 25.83 33.92 35.27
N ALA A 310 26.94 33.69 35.98
CA ALA A 310 27.41 34.58 37.03
C ALA A 310 27.78 35.96 36.45
N PRO A 311 27.18 37.07 36.93
CA PRO A 311 27.60 38.42 36.53
C PRO A 311 29.06 38.63 36.89
N ALA A 312 29.85 39.23 35.98
CA ALA A 312 31.23 39.58 36.27
C ALA A 312 31.29 40.45 37.52
N GLU A 313 31.92 39.93 38.57
CA GLU A 313 32.12 40.63 39.84
C GLU A 313 32.84 41.95 39.57
N ALA A 314 32.16 43.07 39.85
CA ALA A 314 32.71 44.40 39.66
C ALA A 314 33.93 44.56 40.57
N ILE A 315 35.12 44.65 39.95
CA ILE A 315 36.38 44.93 40.63
C ILE A 315 36.23 46.28 41.35
N LYS A 316 36.10 46.24 42.68
CA LYS A 316 36.11 47.43 43.52
C LYS A 316 37.55 47.97 43.59
N PRO A 317 37.85 49.21 43.16
CA PRO A 317 39.20 49.74 43.24
C PRO A 317 39.60 49.92 44.72
N PRO A 318 40.91 49.77 45.05
CA PRO A 318 41.38 49.90 46.42
C PRO A 318 41.18 51.34 46.93
N ALA A 319 40.78 51.46 48.19
CA ALA A 319 40.55 52.75 48.85
C ALA A 319 41.85 53.56 48.94
N PRO A 320 41.81 54.89 48.70
CA PRO A 320 42.97 55.74 48.92
C PRO A 320 43.32 55.79 50.41
N ALA A 321 44.62 55.71 50.70
CA ALA A 321 45.21 55.85 52.03
C ALA A 321 45.11 57.28 52.57
#